data_AF-A0A832IW54-F1
#
_entry.id   AF-A0A832IW54-F1
#
_cell.length_a   1.000
_cell.length_b   1.000
_cell.length_c   1.000
_cell.angle_alpha   90.00
_cell.angle_beta   90.00
_cell.angle_gamma   90.00
#
_symmetry.space_group_name_H-M   'P 1'
#
loop_
_entity.id
_entity.type
_entity.pdbx_description
1 polymer ?
#
loop_
_entity_poly.entity_id
_entity_poly.type
_entity_poly.pdbx_seq_one_letter_code
_entity_poly.pdbx_strand_id
1 'polypeptide(L)' 'MQQIDMNSAEFQAEMEKTTKLVDKVYDQFGWVPNPNEEVNEGVTMGLARNKLIYGKRFCPCFMVIGETKEEQKAA' A
#
# COMPACT_ATOMS: atom_id res chain seq x y z
N MET A 1 16.82 2.01 -4.04
CA MET A 1 15.34 2.02 -4.00
C MET A 1 14.81 1.99 -5.41
N GLN A 2 13.95 1.02 -5.74
CA GLN A 2 13.32 0.94 -7.06
C GLN A 2 12.44 2.17 -7.29
N GLN A 3 12.66 2.89 -8.38
CA GLN A 3 11.84 4.04 -8.76
C GLN A 3 10.57 3.54 -9.45
N ILE A 4 9.41 3.93 -8.94
CA ILE A 4 8.11 3.55 -9.48
C ILE A 4 7.51 4.78 -10.16
N ASP A 5 7.14 4.65 -11.43
CA ASP A 5 6.35 5.65 -12.14
C ASP A 5 4.87 5.48 -11.76
N MET A 6 4.34 6.47 -11.05
CA MET A 6 2.96 6.46 -10.58
C MET A 6 1.94 6.68 -11.71
N ASN A 7 2.36 7.18 -12.86
CA ASN A 7 1.50 7.32 -14.03
C ASN A 7 1.51 6.07 -14.91
N SER A 8 2.35 5.08 -14.59
CA SER A 8 2.41 3.83 -15.34
C SER A 8 1.12 3.03 -15.20
N ALA A 9 0.77 2.28 -16.25
CA ALA A 9 -0.38 1.39 -16.23
C ALA A 9 -0.26 0.31 -15.14
N GLU A 10 0.97 -0.14 -14.84
CA GLU A 10 1.23 -1.10 -13.76
C GLU A 10 0.84 -0.52 -12.39
N PHE A 11 1.28 0.71 -12.10
CA PHE A 11 0.94 1.37 -10.84
C PHE A 11 -0.56 1.64 -10.73
N GLN A 12 -1.19 2.16 -11.78
CA GLN A 12 -2.63 2.44 -11.79
C GLN A 12 -3.46 1.17 -11.57
N ALA A 13 -3.06 0.05 -12.18
CA ALA A 13 -3.71 -1.24 -11.97
C ALA A 13 -3.53 -1.76 -10.53
N GLU A 14 -2.36 -1.58 -9.92
CA GLU A 14 -2.14 -1.96 -8.52
C GLU A 14 -2.85 -1.03 -7.54
N MET A 15 -3.00 0.24 -7.90
CA MET A 15 -3.75 1.22 -7.14
C MET A 15 -5.23 0.84 -7.09
N GLU A 16 -5.85 0.51 -8.22
CA GLU A 16 -7.24 0.06 -8.27
C GLU A 16 -7.49 -1.18 -7.40
N LYS A 17 -6.58 -2.18 -7.45
CA LYS A 17 -6.65 -3.37 -6.59
C LYS A 17 -6.54 -3.02 -5.12
N THR A 18 -5.70 -2.04 -4.78
CA THR A 18 -5.47 -1.61 -3.41
C THR A 18 -6.67 -0.85 -2.85
N THR A 19 -7.31 0.02 -3.65
CA THR A 19 -8.58 0.67 -3.27
C THR A 19 -9.66 -0.36 -2.96
N LYS A 20 -9.89 -1.34 -3.85
CA LYS A 20 -10.87 -2.42 -3.61
C LYS A 20 -10.57 -3.23 -2.35
N LEU A 21 -9.29 -3.43 -2.02
CA LEU A 21 -8.89 -4.09 -0.79
C LEU A 21 -9.24 -3.25 0.44
N VAL A 22 -8.95 -1.94 0.41
CA VAL A 22 -9.27 -1.01 1.50
C VAL A 22 -10.77 -0.98 1.76
N ASP A 23 -11.57 -0.81 0.71
CA ASP A 23 -13.04 -0.81 0.80
C ASP A 23 -13.56 -2.11 1.41
N LYS A 24 -13.05 -3.26 0.95
CA LYS A 24 -13.41 -4.57 1.51
C LYS A 24 -13.07 -4.68 3.00
N VAL A 25 -11.93 -4.12 3.45
CA VAL A 25 -11.53 -4.13 4.85
C VAL A 25 -12.49 -3.26 5.68
N TYR A 26 -12.86 -2.08 5.18
CA TYR A 26 -13.87 -1.25 5.85
C TYR A 26 -15.19 -1.99 6.03
N ASP A 27 -15.70 -2.63 4.97
CA ASP A 27 -16.94 -3.40 5.01
C ASP A 27 -16.85 -4.59 5.98
N GLN A 28 -15.75 -5.35 5.90
CA GLN A 28 -15.57 -6.56 6.71
C GLN A 28 -15.54 -6.27 8.21
N PHE A 29 -14.94 -5.15 8.61
CA PHE A 29 -14.75 -4.80 10.01
C PHE A 29 -15.71 -3.71 10.51
N GLY A 30 -16.59 -3.19 9.66
CA GLY A 30 -17.49 -2.08 9.98
C GLY A 30 -16.74 -0.79 10.33
N TRP A 31 -15.58 -0.59 9.68
CA TRP A 31 -14.73 0.58 9.91
C TRP A 31 -15.11 1.71 8.96
N VAL A 32 -14.74 2.92 9.35
CA VAL A 32 -14.93 4.12 8.54
C VAL A 32 -13.57 4.75 8.20
N PRO A 33 -13.42 5.35 7.01
CA PRO A 33 -12.20 6.04 6.64
C PRO A 33 -11.95 7.26 7.53
N ASN A 34 -10.72 7.80 7.46
CA ASN A 34 -10.41 9.06 8.11
C ASN A 34 -11.25 10.19 7.46
N PRO A 35 -11.72 11.20 8.21
CA PRO A 35 -12.45 12.34 7.64
C PRO A 35 -11.60 13.18 6.66
N ASN A 36 -10.26 13.11 6.74
CA ASN A 36 -9.39 13.75 5.76
C ASN A 36 -9.12 12.78 4.58
N GLU A 37 -9.70 13.10 3.42
CA GLU A 37 -9.57 12.29 2.20
C GLU A 37 -8.14 12.19 1.68
N GLU A 38 -7.34 13.26 1.79
CA GLU A 38 -5.94 13.25 1.33
C GLU A 38 -5.09 12.25 2.11
N VAL A 39 -5.40 12.05 3.40
CA VAL A 39 -4.73 11.04 4.22
C VAL A 39 -5.09 9.64 3.74
N ASN A 40 -6.37 9.39 3.42
CA ASN A 40 -6.81 8.10 2.90
C ASN A 40 -6.16 7.78 1.55
N GLU A 41 -6.10 8.77 0.64
CA GLU A 41 -5.45 8.63 -0.66
C GLU A 41 -3.95 8.36 -0.50
N GLY A 42 -3.25 9.15 0.32
CA GLY A 42 -1.82 9.00 0.56
C GLY A 42 -1.46 7.63 1.15
N VAL A 43 -2.26 7.12 2.11
CA VAL A 43 -2.05 5.78 2.69
C VAL A 43 -2.30 4.70 1.64
N THR A 44 -3.39 4.79 0.87
CA THR A 44 -3.73 3.78 -0.15
C THR A 44 -2.67 3.73 -1.25
N MET A 45 -2.20 4.90 -1.69
CA MET A 45 -1.10 5.05 -2.63
C MET A 45 0.21 4.46 -2.09
N GLY A 46 0.54 4.73 -0.81
CA GLY A 46 1.71 4.15 -0.16
C GLY A 46 1.65 2.63 -0.08
N LEU A 47 0.48 2.05 0.20
CA LEU A 47 0.26 0.60 0.19
C LEU A 47 0.48 0.00 -1.20
N ALA A 48 -0.08 0.62 -2.25
CA ALA A 48 0.10 0.18 -3.63
C ALA A 48 1.58 0.26 -4.06
N ARG A 49 2.26 1.36 -3.72
CA ARG A 49 3.70 1.53 -3.99
C ARG A 49 4.54 0.46 -3.30
N ASN A 50 4.31 0.21 -2.02
CA ASN A 50 5.04 -0.82 -1.27
C ASN A 50 4.79 -2.22 -1.83
N LYS A 51 3.59 -2.48 -2.37
CA LYS A 51 3.28 -3.75 -3.03
C LYS A 51 4.15 -4.00 -4.25
N LEU A 52 4.45 -2.97 -5.05
CA LEU A 52 5.34 -3.10 -6.20
C LEU A 52 6.81 -3.25 -5.79
N ILE A 53 7.27 -2.45 -4.81
CA ILE A 53 8.68 -2.47 -4.38
C ILE A 53 9.02 -3.76 -3.62
N TYR A 54 8.17 -4.19 -2.69
CA TYR A 54 8.48 -5.27 -1.75
C TYR A 54 7.64 -6.53 -1.96
N GLY A 55 6.76 -6.54 -2.96
CA GLY A 55 5.83 -7.65 -3.20
C GLY A 55 4.70 -7.78 -2.16
N LYS A 56 4.62 -6.88 -1.18
CA LYS A 56 3.60 -6.85 -0.10
C LYS A 56 3.19 -5.41 0.22
N ARG A 57 1.93 -5.22 0.63
CA ARG A 57 1.38 -3.92 1.09
C ARG A 57 1.81 -3.62 2.52
N PHE A 58 3.11 -3.42 2.74
CA PHE A 58 3.61 -3.00 4.05
C PHE A 58 3.05 -1.62 4.42
N CYS A 59 2.81 -1.41 5.72
CA CYS A 59 2.28 -0.15 6.23
C CYS A 59 3.18 1.01 5.78
N PRO A 60 2.66 2.00 5.03
CA PRO A 60 3.48 3.06 4.44
C PRO A 60 4.01 4.07 5.47
N CYS A 61 3.48 4.07 6.69
CA CYS A 61 3.91 4.94 7.78
C CYS A 61 5.14 4.40 8.54
N PHE A 62 5.60 3.18 8.22
CA PHE A 62 6.78 2.57 8.82
C PHE A 62 7.85 2.29 7.76
N MET A 63 9.11 2.36 8.18
CA MET A 63 10.23 1.97 7.32
C MET A 63 10.23 0.45 7.15
N VAL A 64 10.37 -0.02 5.91
CA VAL A 64 10.57 -1.44 5.62
C VAL A 64 12.05 -1.76 5.82
N ILE A 65 12.36 -2.64 6.77
CA ILE A 65 13.72 -3.11 7.07
C ILE A 65 13.93 -4.46 6.39
N GLY A 66 15.06 -4.62 5.70
CA GLY A 66 15.39 -5.83 4.95
C GLY A 66 14.92 -5.78 3.50
N GLU A 67 15.77 -6.27 2.60
CA GLU A 67 15.53 -6.32 1.16
C GLU A 67 14.88 -7.64 0.73
N THR A 68 15.16 -8.73 1.45
CA THR A 68 14.58 -10.05 1.22
C THR A 68 13.38 -10.32 2.13
N LYS A 69 12.54 -11.30 1.76
CA LYS A 69 11.42 -11.72 2.61
C LYS A 69 11.90 -12.31 3.94
N GLU A 70 13.05 -12.97 3.91
CA GLU A 70 13.71 -13.58 5.04
C GLU A 70 14.21 -12.51 6.02
N GLU A 71 14.88 -11.46 5.52
CA GLU A 71 15.30 -10.31 6.32
C GLU A 71 14.11 -9.56 6.91
N GLN A 72 13.08 -9.29 6.11
CA GLN A 72 11.85 -8.62 6.57
C GLN A 72 11.08 -9.41 7.64
N LYS A 73 11.30 -10.72 7.73
CA LYS A 73 10.69 -11.57 8.77
C LYS A 73 11.51 -11.58 10.06
N ALA A 74 12.81 -11.32 9.98
CA ALA A 74 13.72 -11.33 11.12
C ALA A 74 13.82 -9.96 11.82
N ALA A 75 13.47 -8.87 11.12
CA ALA A 75 13.38 -7.51 11.65
C ALA A 75 12.12 -7.27 12.49
#